data_AF-A0A6H1NFN4-F1
#
_entry.id   AF-A0A6H1NFN4-F1
#
_cell.length_a   1.000
_cell.length_b   1.000
_cell.length_c   1.000
_cell.angle_alpha   90.00
_cell.angle_beta   90.00
_cell.angle_gamma   90.00
#
_symmetry.space_group_name_H-M   'P 1'
#
loop_
_entity.id
_entity.type
_entity.pdbx_description
1 polymer ?
#
loop_
_entity_poly.entity_id
_entity_poly.type
_entity_poly.pdbx_seq_one_letter_code
_entity_poly.pdbx_strand_id
1 'polypeptide(L)' 'MFFVMIGIIFFAFGILFATNVGGAAERAFRVFTQTNPTAGTATSKTLRFVGGFWIPLGAFFIAVGFFR' A
#
# COMPACT_ATOMS: atom_id res chain seq x y z
N MET A 1 17.00 7.06 -10.30
CA MET A 1 16.98 5.66 -9.77
C MET A 1 16.31 5.51 -8.40
N PHE A 2 16.74 6.20 -7.34
CA PHE A 2 16.15 6.07 -5.99
C PHE A 2 14.63 6.34 -5.92
N PHE A 3 14.17 7.43 -6.55
CA PHE A 3 12.73 7.78 -6.60
C PHE A 3 11.88 6.75 -7.36
N VAL A 4 12.44 6.12 -8.38
CA VAL A 4 11.75 5.06 -9.15
C VAL A 4 11.53 3.83 -8.27
N MET A 5 12.55 3.39 -7.51
CA MET A 5 12.40 2.28 -6.57
C MET A 5 11.34 2.55 -5.50
N ILE A 6 11.35 3.75 -4.91
CA ILE A 6 10.33 4.15 -3.93
C ILE A 6 8.94 4.13 -4.58
N GLY A 7 8.81 4.70 -5.78
CA GLY A 7 7.54 4.75 -6.49
C GLY A 7 6.98 3.36 -6.82
N ILE A 8 7.83 2.41 -7.24
CA ILE A 8 7.44 1.01 -7.50
C ILE A 8 6.91 0.35 -6.21
N ILE A 9 7.57 0.57 -5.07
CA ILE A 9 7.14 0.03 -3.78
C ILE A 9 5.75 0.55 -3.43
N PHE A 10 5.54 1.87 -3.45
CA PHE A 10 4.24 2.47 -3.16
C PHE A 10 3.16 2.00 -4.12
N PHE A 11 3.47 1.86 -5.41
CA PHE A 11 2.54 1.40 -6.43
C PHE A 11 2.13 -0.08 -6.21
N ALA A 12 3.09 -0.96 -5.95
CA ALA A 12 2.84 -2.38 -5.71
C ALA A 12 2.03 -2.63 -4.44
N PHE A 13 2.40 -1.99 -3.33
CA PHE A 13 1.62 -2.06 -2.08
C PHE A 13 0.25 -1.40 -2.23
N GLY A 14 0.17 -0.30 -3.00
CA GLY A 14 -1.09 0.35 -3.35
C GLY A 14 -2.06 -0.60 -4.05
N ILE A 15 -1.59 -1.35 -5.05
CA ILE A 15 -2.40 -2.36 -5.75
C ILE A 15 -2.82 -3.49 -4.80
N LEU A 16 -1.91 -4.01 -3.98
CA LEU A 16 -2.21 -5.07 -3.01
C LEU A 16 -3.31 -4.66 -2.02
N PHE A 17 -3.23 -3.43 -1.50
CA PHE A 17 -4.22 -2.88 -0.57
C PHE A 17 -5.54 -2.51 -1.28
N ALA A 18 -5.49 -1.97 -2.50
CA ALA A 18 -6.67 -1.59 -3.29
C ALA A 18 -7.47 -2.80 -3.77
N THR A 19 -6.79 -3.88 -4.15
CA THR A 19 -7.44 -5.09 -4.63
C THR A 19 -7.95 -5.95 -3.47
N ASN A 20 -7.22 -5.97 -2.35
CA ASN A 20 -7.50 -6.80 -1.16
C ASN A 20 -8.00 -8.21 -1.56
N VAL A 21 -7.29 -8.86 -2.49
CA VAL A 21 -7.71 -10.13 -3.09
C VAL A 21 -7.93 -11.17 -1.98
N GLY A 22 -9.16 -11.67 -1.85
CA GLY A 22 -9.55 -12.67 -0.85
C GLY A 22 -9.37 -12.23 0.61
N GLY A 23 -9.23 -10.94 0.90
CA GLY A 23 -8.94 -10.45 2.26
C GLY A 23 -7.49 -10.69 2.71
N ALA A 24 -6.57 -11.00 1.78
CA ALA A 24 -5.18 -11.30 2.11
C ALA A 24 -4.47 -10.14 2.82
N ALA A 25 -4.70 -8.89 2.38
CA ALA A 25 -4.14 -7.73 3.03
C ALA A 25 -4.73 -7.52 4.44
N GLU A 26 -6.02 -7.80 4.60
CA GLU A 26 -6.71 -7.72 5.89
C GLU A 26 -6.23 -8.81 6.86
N ARG A 27 -5.93 -10.03 6.38
CA ARG A 27 -5.29 -11.08 7.17
C ARG A 27 -3.87 -10.72 7.55
N ALA A 28 -3.06 -10.20 6.63
CA ALA A 28 -1.72 -9.73 6.92
C ALA A 28 -1.73 -8.62 7.99
N PHE A 29 -2.67 -7.67 7.87
CA PHE A 29 -2.85 -6.62 8.86
C PHE A 29 -3.32 -7.18 10.20
N ARG A 30 -4.22 -8.17 10.22
CA ARG A 30 -4.63 -8.86 11.44
C ARG A 30 -3.45 -9.51 12.15
N VAL A 31 -2.61 -10.25 11.43
CA VAL A 31 -1.40 -10.87 11.98
C VAL A 31 -0.45 -9.80 12.53
N PHE A 32 -0.27 -8.69 11.81
CA PHE A 32 0.53 -7.57 12.27
C PHE A 32 -0.03 -6.90 13.52
N THR A 33 -1.36 -6.72 13.62
CA THR A 33 -2.03 -6.15 14.80
C THR A 33 -2.02 -7.11 16.00
N GLN A 34 -1.96 -8.43 15.76
CA GLN A 34 -1.78 -9.41 16.83
C GLN A 34 -0.38 -9.30 17.45
N THR A 35 0.65 -8.99 16.66
CA THR A 35 2.00 -8.76 17.16
C THR A 35 2.22 -7.32 17.64
N ASN A 36 1.40 -6.37 17.20
CA ASN A 36 1.48 -4.95 17.53
C ASN A 36 0.10 -4.40 17.91
N PRO A 37 -0.33 -4.49 19.17
CA PRO A 37 -1.68 -4.13 19.61
C PRO A 37 -2.00 -2.63 19.47
N THR A 38 -1.00 -1.79 19.19
CA THR A 38 -1.17 -0.36 18.92
C THR A 38 -1.66 -0.08 17.49
N ALA A 39 -1.50 -1.03 16.58
CA ALA A 39 -2.05 -0.91 15.24
C ALA A 39 -3.58 -1.13 15.32
N GLY A 40 -4.34 -0.09 15.00
CA GLY A 40 -5.81 -0.14 15.08
C GLY A 40 -6.45 -1.13 14.10
N THR A 41 -7.79 -1.16 14.07
CA THR A 41 -8.56 -2.10 13.26
C THR A 41 -8.53 -1.73 11.77
N ALA A 42 -7.69 -2.39 10.97
CA ALA A 42 -7.76 -2.25 9.52
C ALA A 42 -8.92 -3.08 8.95
N THR A 43 -9.92 -2.39 8.40
CA THR A 43 -11.01 -3.04 7.66
C THR A 43 -10.71 -3.09 6.17
N SER A 44 -11.32 -4.04 5.47
CA SER A 44 -11.32 -4.12 3.99
C SER A 44 -11.52 -2.76 3.31
N LYS A 45 -12.46 -1.92 3.78
CA LYS A 45 -12.70 -0.59 3.19
C LYS A 45 -11.52 0.36 3.41
N THR A 46 -10.96 0.39 4.62
CA THR A 46 -9.81 1.22 4.96
C THR A 46 -8.59 0.84 4.12
N LEU A 47 -8.31 -0.46 3.97
CA LEU A 47 -7.21 -0.95 3.14
C LEU A 47 -7.38 -0.55 1.68
N ARG A 48 -8.59 -0.67 1.13
CA ARG A 48 -8.86 -0.24 -0.25
C ARG A 48 -8.64 1.26 -0.45
N PHE A 49 -9.02 2.07 0.54
CA PHE A 49 -8.84 3.52 0.50
C PHE A 49 -7.36 3.90 0.58
N VAL A 50 -6.61 3.28 1.50
CA VAL A 50 -5.15 3.46 1.62
C VAL A 50 -4.44 3.02 0.33
N GLY A 51 -4.81 1.86 -0.21
CA GLY A 51 -4.27 1.38 -1.49
C GLY A 51 -4.57 2.32 -2.65
N GLY A 52 -5.80 2.81 -2.74
CA GLY A 52 -6.22 3.80 -3.73
C GLY A 52 -5.44 5.12 -3.65
N PHE A 53 -4.95 5.52 -2.48
CA PHE A 53 -4.08 6.68 -2.31
C PHE A 53 -2.61 6.37 -2.67
N TRP A 54 -2.14 5.17 -2.36
CA TRP A 54 -0.76 4.76 -2.61
C TRP A 54 -0.44 4.53 -4.10
N ILE A 55 -1.42 4.11 -4.89
CA ILE A 55 -1.29 3.95 -6.36
C ILE A 55 -0.89 5.26 -7.06
N PRO A 56 -1.65 6.37 -6.97
CA PRO A 56 -1.27 7.63 -7.63
C PRO A 56 0.00 8.22 -7.04
N LEU A 57 0.27 8.03 -5.74
CA LEU A 57 1.51 8.47 -5.10
C LEU A 57 2.74 7.72 -5.67
N GLY A 58 2.64 6.39 -5.79
CA GLY A 58 3.69 5.56 -6.40
C GLY A 58 3.91 5.92 -7.86
N ALA A 59 2.84 6.07 -8.64
CA ALA A 59 2.90 6.51 -10.04
C ALA A 59 3.58 7.89 -10.19
N PHE A 60 3.28 8.83 -9.28
CA PHE A 60 3.93 10.13 -9.24
C PHE A 60 5.44 10.02 -8.99
N PHE A 61 5.87 9.24 -8.00
CA PHE A 61 7.30 9.04 -7.73
C PHE A 61 8.04 8.31 -8.85
N ILE A 62 7.39 7.35 -9.52
CA ILE A 62 7.93 6.72 -10.73
C ILE A 62 8.14 7.78 -11.81
N ALA A 63 7.10 8.57 -12.12
CA ALA A 63 7.18 9.61 -13.14
C ALA A 63 8.29 10.63 -12.83
N VAL A 64 8.29 11.20 -11.63
CA VAL A 64 9.34 12.15 -11.19
C VAL A 64 10.73 11.53 -11.27
N GLY A 65 10.87 10.25 -10.92
CA GLY A 65 12.15 9.54 -10.98
C GLY A 65 12.67 9.23 -12.39
N PHE A 66 11.82 9.35 -13.43
CA PHE A 66 12.22 9.27 -14.84
C PHE A 66 12.55 10.65 -15.44
N PHE A 67 11.95 11.73 -14.92
CA PHE A 67 12.21 13.11 -15.37
C PHE A 67 13.35 13.81 -14.62
N ARG A 68 14.01 13.12 -13.68
CA ARG A 68 15.20 13.56 -12.93
C ARG A 68 16.35 12.61 -13.17
#